data_AF-A0A6G3YVQ1-F1
#
_entry.id   AF-A0A6G3YVQ1-F1
#
_cell.length_a   1.000
_cell.length_b   1.000
_cell.length_c   1.000
_cell.angle_alpha   90.00
_cell.angle_beta   90.00
_cell.angle_gamma   90.00
#
_symmetry.space_group_name_H-M   'P 1'
#
loop_
_entity.id
_entity.type
_entity.pdbx_description
1 polymer ?
#
loop_
_entity_poly.entity_id
_entity_poly.type
_entity_poly.pdbx_seq_one_letter_code
_entity_poly.pdbx_strand_id
1 'polypeptide(L)'
;MKTTPATQPLTPELIRSLLTHESRLQMPPEYVRLMEIYCVVKAGGITAQQTVAQRLQETEKAALLTEIQSLSTQSGMESRVQALQQEIQELEKSVSDRLAYLSSIDPHEATLIQTCLPDIDAYFATLGPAGK
;
A
#
# COMPACT_ATOMS: atom_id res chain seq x y z
N MET A 1 19.30 13.48 10.46
CA MET A 1 18.68 12.20 10.81
C MET A 1 17.45 12.50 11.65
N LYS A 2 16.24 12.37 11.08
CA LYS A 2 15.00 12.47 11.85
C LYS A 2 14.75 11.10 12.47
N THR A 3 14.94 10.98 13.77
CA THR A 3 14.53 9.79 14.53
C THR A 3 13.01 9.71 14.49
N THR A 4 12.46 8.77 13.75
CA THR A 4 11.04 8.40 13.84
C THR A 4 10.79 8.03 15.30
N PRO A 5 9.80 8.65 15.99
CA PRO A 5 9.46 8.23 17.34
C PRO A 5 9.11 6.74 17.32
N ALA A 6 9.59 5.99 18.30
CA ALA A 6 9.28 4.57 18.43
C ALA A 6 7.77 4.42 18.65
N THR A 7 7.06 4.02 17.61
CA THR A 7 5.63 3.71 17.68
C THR A 7 5.44 2.52 18.62
N GLN A 8 4.53 2.63 19.58
CA GLN A 8 4.21 1.51 20.45
C GLN A 8 3.69 0.33 19.61
N PRO A 9 4.13 -0.92 19.89
CA PRO A 9 3.60 -2.09 19.18
C PRO A 9 2.08 -2.19 19.33
N LEU A 10 1.40 -2.57 18.24
CA LEU A 10 -0.05 -2.79 18.27
C LEU A 10 -0.40 -3.99 19.17
N THR A 11 -1.40 -3.80 20.03
CA THR A 11 -2.01 -4.86 20.86
C THR A 11 -3.54 -4.83 20.71
N PRO A 12 -4.28 -5.91 21.00
CA PRO A 12 -5.74 -5.90 20.95
C PRO A 12 -6.36 -4.78 21.79
N GLU A 13 -5.83 -4.52 22.98
CA GLU A 13 -6.29 -3.47 23.89
C GLU A 13 -6.02 -2.08 23.31
N LEU A 14 -4.83 -1.87 22.75
CA LEU A 14 -4.47 -0.61 22.10
C LEU A 14 -5.35 -0.36 20.88
N ILE A 15 -5.58 -1.37 20.04
CA ILE A 15 -6.48 -1.26 18.88
C ILE A 15 -7.87 -0.82 19.34
N ARG A 16 -8.46 -1.48 20.34
CA ARG A 16 -9.76 -1.08 20.89
C ARG A 16 -9.75 0.35 21.41
N SER A 17 -8.70 0.74 22.13
CA SER A 17 -8.53 2.11 22.64
C SER A 17 -8.36 3.15 21.53
N LEU A 18 -7.74 2.79 20.41
CA LEU A 18 -7.56 3.66 19.25
C LEU A 18 -8.87 3.86 18.48
N LEU A 19 -9.72 2.84 18.41
CA LEU A 19 -11.03 2.93 17.78
C LEU A 19 -12.01 3.78 18.61
N THR A 20 -11.91 3.78 19.93
CA THR A 20 -12.80 4.56 20.81
C THR A 20 -12.30 5.97 21.11
N HIS A 21 -11.16 6.40 20.55
CA HIS A 21 -10.59 7.70 20.83
C HIS A 21 -11.40 8.83 20.16
N GLU A 22 -12.12 9.62 20.95
CA GLU A 22 -13.05 10.66 20.46
C GLU A 22 -12.35 11.92 19.91
N SER A 23 -11.09 12.18 20.29
CA SER A 23 -10.38 13.39 19.88
C SER A 23 -9.66 13.20 18.54
N ARG A 24 -10.27 13.72 17.46
CA ARG A 24 -9.71 13.69 16.09
C ARG A 24 -8.76 14.86 15.77
N LEU A 25 -8.38 15.68 16.75
CA LEU A 25 -7.56 16.87 16.50
C LEU A 25 -6.13 16.50 16.02
N GLN A 26 -5.61 15.36 16.45
CA GLN A 26 -4.37 14.75 15.93
C GLN A 26 -4.50 13.24 15.98
N MET A 27 -4.27 12.56 14.85
CA MET A 27 -4.26 11.10 14.83
C MET A 27 -2.93 10.60 15.43
N PRO A 28 -2.95 9.73 16.45
CA PRO A 28 -1.72 9.20 17.02
C PRO A 28 -1.01 8.31 15.97
N PRO A 29 0.34 8.25 15.98
CA PRO A 29 1.12 7.41 15.07
C PRO A 29 0.65 5.95 15.03
N GLU A 30 0.19 5.42 16.16
CA GLU A 30 -0.36 4.07 16.30
C GLU A 30 -1.67 3.89 15.52
N TYR A 31 -2.51 4.93 15.43
CA TYR A 31 -3.72 4.90 14.61
C TYR A 31 -3.35 4.89 13.12
N VAL A 32 -2.37 5.69 12.71
CA VAL A 32 -1.87 5.69 11.32
C VAL A 32 -1.34 4.31 10.96
N ARG A 33 -0.52 3.71 11.84
CA ARG A 33 0.01 2.36 11.66
C ARG A 33 -1.09 1.30 11.61
N LEU A 34 -2.09 1.41 12.48
CA LEU A 34 -3.27 0.53 12.46
C LEU A 34 -3.98 0.62 11.11
N MET A 35 -4.22 1.82 10.58
CA MET A 35 -4.88 2.02 9.29
C MET A 35 -4.08 1.47 8.11
N GLU A 36 -2.76 1.71 8.11
CA GLU A 36 -1.83 1.17 7.12
C GLU A 36 -1.94 -0.35 6.99
N ILE A 37 -1.89 -1.07 8.12
CA ILE A 37 -1.95 -2.53 8.13
C ILE A 37 -3.38 -3.02 7.88
N TYR A 38 -4.39 -2.37 8.45
CA TYR A 38 -5.80 -2.68 8.20
C TYR A 38 -6.15 -2.65 6.72
N CYS A 39 -5.76 -1.60 5.99
CA CYS A 39 -5.97 -1.52 4.55
C CYS A 39 -5.29 -2.68 3.81
N VAL A 40 -4.10 -3.10 4.27
CA VAL A 40 -3.40 -4.23 3.66
C VAL A 40 -4.13 -5.55 3.89
N VAL A 41 -4.49 -5.83 5.13
CA VAL A 41 -5.23 -7.04 5.54
C VAL A 41 -6.58 -7.12 4.83
N LYS A 42 -7.35 -6.02 4.84
CA LYS A 42 -8.68 -5.97 4.23
C LYS A 42 -8.67 -6.18 2.72
N ALA A 43 -7.61 -5.75 2.03
CA ALA A 43 -7.45 -5.96 0.60
C ALA A 43 -6.81 -7.32 0.24
N GLY A 44 -6.80 -8.29 1.16
CA GLY A 44 -6.37 -9.68 0.91
C GLY A 44 -5.02 -10.06 1.52
N GLY A 45 -4.40 -9.18 2.31
CA GLY A 45 -3.15 -9.44 3.02
C GLY A 45 -1.87 -9.19 2.20
N ILE A 46 -0.73 -9.29 2.89
CA ILE A 46 0.60 -8.94 2.36
C ILE A 46 0.92 -9.75 1.11
N THR A 47 0.86 -11.08 1.19
CA THR A 47 1.24 -11.98 0.09
C THR A 47 0.40 -11.78 -1.18
N ALA A 48 -0.92 -11.60 -1.01
CA ALA A 48 -1.82 -11.36 -2.13
C ALA A 48 -1.46 -10.05 -2.85
N GLN A 49 -1.19 -8.99 -2.08
CA GLN A 49 -0.82 -7.70 -2.66
C GLN A 49 0.56 -7.68 -3.30
N GLN A 50 1.54 -8.39 -2.73
CA GLN A 50 2.85 -8.57 -3.39
C GLN A 50 2.69 -9.28 -4.74
N THR A 51 1.88 -10.33 -4.79
CA THR A 51 1.58 -11.08 -6.02
C THR A 51 0.92 -10.17 -7.06
N VAL A 52 -0.07 -9.37 -6.66
CA VAL A 52 -0.75 -8.42 -7.57
C VAL A 52 0.22 -7.36 -8.08
N ALA A 53 1.06 -6.79 -7.21
CA ALA A 53 2.03 -5.76 -7.61
C ALA A 53 3.04 -6.29 -8.64
N GLN A 54 3.56 -7.51 -8.42
CA GLN A 54 4.49 -8.16 -9.36
C GLN A 54 3.83 -8.44 -10.71
N ARG A 55 2.61 -9.01 -10.70
CA ARG A 55 1.88 -9.29 -11.94
C ARG A 55 1.54 -8.02 -12.72
N LEU A 56 1.17 -6.95 -12.03
CA LEU A 56 0.91 -5.65 -12.65
C LEU A 56 2.18 -5.13 -13.33
N GLN A 57 3.31 -5.15 -12.62
CA GLN A 57 4.62 -4.76 -13.15
C GLN A 57 4.98 -5.54 -14.41
N GLU A 58 4.87 -6.87 -14.36
CA GLU A 58 5.19 -7.74 -15.50
C GLU A 58 4.31 -7.42 -16.70
N THR A 59 3.00 -7.23 -16.48
CA THR A 59 2.02 -6.96 -17.53
C THR A 59 2.25 -5.60 -18.18
N GLU A 60 2.39 -4.55 -17.37
CA GLU A 60 2.59 -3.18 -17.86
C GLU A 60 3.95 -3.04 -18.54
N LYS A 61 5.02 -3.59 -17.96
CA LYS A 61 6.35 -3.60 -18.59
C LYS A 61 6.33 -4.31 -19.94
N ALA A 62 5.64 -5.46 -20.04
CA ALA A 62 5.52 -6.18 -21.31
C ALA A 62 4.78 -5.35 -22.38
N ALA A 63 3.72 -4.63 -21.98
CA ALA A 63 3.00 -3.73 -22.88
C ALA A 63 3.89 -2.58 -23.38
N LEU A 64 4.61 -1.92 -22.47
CA LEU A 64 5.54 -0.82 -22.81
C LEU A 64 6.68 -1.30 -23.73
N LEU A 65 7.25 -2.47 -23.47
CA LEU A 65 8.28 -3.07 -24.33
C LEU A 65 7.76 -3.41 -25.73
N THR A 66 6.52 -3.88 -25.82
CA THR A 66 5.86 -4.15 -27.11
C THR A 66 5.65 -2.85 -27.89
N GLU A 67 5.22 -1.77 -27.21
CA GLU A 67 5.09 -0.45 -27.83
C GLU A 67 6.45 0.07 -28.32
N ILE A 68 7.50 0.00 -27.49
CA ILE A 68 8.87 0.38 -27.89
C ILE A 68 9.31 -0.39 -29.13
N GLN A 69 9.09 -1.70 -29.18
CA GLN A 69 9.48 -2.52 -30.32
C GLN A 69 8.75 -2.08 -31.60
N SER A 70 7.46 -1.74 -31.50
CA SER A 70 6.68 -1.23 -32.64
C SER A 70 7.18 0.13 -33.15
N LEU A 71 7.57 1.01 -32.24
CA LEU A 71 8.03 2.37 -32.54
C LEU A 71 9.49 2.42 -33.02
N SER A 72 10.33 1.48 -32.59
CA SER A 72 11.76 1.44 -32.94
C SER A 72 12.02 1.23 -34.45
N THR A 73 11.00 0.83 -35.20
CA THR A 73 11.06 0.67 -36.66
C THR A 73 10.59 1.91 -37.44
N GLN A 74 10.09 2.93 -36.73
CA GLN A 74 9.52 4.15 -37.31
C GLN A 74 10.50 5.32 -37.13
N SER A 75 10.71 6.09 -38.20
CA SER A 75 11.56 7.28 -38.16
C SER A 75 10.90 8.40 -37.34
N GLY A 76 11.66 9.10 -36.50
CA GLY A 76 11.19 10.25 -35.73
C GLY A 76 10.47 9.91 -34.42
N MET A 77 10.52 8.65 -33.97
CA MET A 77 9.90 8.19 -32.73
C MET A 77 10.88 8.08 -31.55
N GLU A 78 12.11 8.57 -31.70
CA GLU A 78 13.18 8.41 -30.72
C GLU A 78 12.80 9.02 -29.35
N SER A 79 12.14 10.19 -29.35
CA SER A 79 11.68 10.83 -28.11
C SER A 79 10.60 10.02 -27.39
N ARG A 80 9.69 9.39 -28.15
CA ARG A 80 8.63 8.54 -27.58
C ARG A 80 9.22 7.26 -27.02
N VAL A 81 10.19 6.65 -27.70
CA VAL A 81 10.91 5.48 -27.18
C VAL A 81 11.63 5.81 -25.87
N GLN A 82 12.31 6.96 -25.79
CA GLN A 82 12.94 7.41 -24.54
C GLN A 82 11.93 7.63 -23.41
N ALA A 83 10.78 8.24 -23.70
CA ALA A 83 9.72 8.44 -22.71
C ALA A 83 9.17 7.12 -22.16
N LEU A 84 8.94 6.13 -23.03
CA LEU A 84 8.48 4.79 -22.63
C LEU A 84 9.54 4.05 -21.79
N GLN A 85 10.82 4.22 -22.10
CA GLN A 85 11.90 3.66 -21.28
C GLN A 85 11.93 4.28 -19.87
N GLN A 86 11.70 5.59 -19.78
CA GLN A 86 11.56 6.29 -18.50
C GLN A 86 10.35 5.78 -17.71
N GLU A 87 9.21 5.57 -18.39
CA GLU A 87 8.00 5.01 -17.78
C GLU A 87 8.24 3.61 -17.19
N ILE A 88 9.00 2.75 -17.88
CA ILE A 88 9.42 1.45 -17.33
C ILE A 88 10.23 1.63 -16.04
N GLN A 89 11.19 2.56 -16.00
CA GLN A 89 12.01 2.79 -14.80
C GLN A 89 11.18 3.29 -13.62
N GLU A 90 10.20 4.17 -13.88
CA GLU A 90 9.30 4.69 -12.85
C GLU A 90 8.35 3.61 -12.33
N LEU A 91 7.82 2.76 -13.21
CA LEU A 91 7.04 1.58 -12.85
C LEU A 91 7.85 0.63 -11.96
N GLU A 92 9.06 0.28 -12.37
CA GLU A 92 9.93 -0.63 -11.61
C GLU A 92 10.26 -0.07 -10.23
N LYS A 93 10.57 1.23 -10.14
CA LYS A 93 10.82 1.91 -8.87
C LYS A 93 9.58 1.91 -7.98
N SER A 94 8.43 2.31 -8.51
CA SER A 94 7.16 2.36 -7.78
C SER A 94 6.78 1.00 -7.20
N VAL A 95 6.91 -0.07 -8.00
CA VAL A 95 6.64 -1.44 -7.55
C VAL A 95 7.67 -1.91 -6.52
N SER A 96 8.96 -1.59 -6.71
CA SER A 96 10.00 -1.92 -5.74
C SER A 96 9.73 -1.27 -4.38
N ASP A 97 9.38 0.02 -4.36
CA ASP A 97 9.02 0.77 -3.14
C ASP A 97 7.79 0.14 -2.46
N ARG A 98 6.78 -0.25 -3.25
CA ARG A 98 5.58 -0.93 -2.72
C ARG A 98 5.92 -2.29 -2.10
N LEU A 99 6.75 -3.10 -2.77
CA LEU A 99 7.17 -4.40 -2.25
C LEU A 99 8.02 -4.25 -0.99
N ALA A 100 8.93 -3.27 -0.95
CA ALA A 100 9.72 -2.96 0.23
C ALA A 100 8.83 -2.56 1.42
N TYR A 101 7.84 -1.69 1.18
CA TYR A 101 6.84 -1.33 2.18
C TYR A 101 6.07 -2.57 2.69
N LEU A 102 5.53 -3.40 1.80
CA LEU A 102 4.77 -4.59 2.19
C LEU A 102 5.63 -5.57 3.00
N SER A 103 6.90 -5.74 2.63
CA SER A 103 7.87 -6.58 3.36
C SER A 103 8.30 -5.99 4.70
N SER A 104 8.11 -4.69 4.92
CA SER A 104 8.42 -4.02 6.19
C SER A 104 7.31 -4.18 7.24
N ILE A 105 6.14 -4.71 6.86
CA ILE A 105 5.04 -4.98 7.79
C ILE A 105 5.38 -6.23 8.58
N ASP A 106 5.34 -6.14 9.92
CA ASP A 106 5.55 -7.29 10.79
C ASP A 106 4.40 -8.31 10.59
N PRO A 107 4.69 -9.58 10.25
CA PRO A 107 3.69 -10.63 10.12
C PRO A 107 2.82 -10.81 11.37
N HIS A 108 3.35 -10.55 12.57
CA HIS A 108 2.60 -10.61 13.82
C HIS A 108 1.57 -9.48 13.91
N GLU A 109 1.92 -8.27 13.51
CA GLU A 109 0.97 -7.15 13.44
C GLU A 109 -0.15 -7.46 12.43
N ALA A 110 0.19 -7.96 11.23
CA ALA A 110 -0.80 -8.33 10.24
C ALA A 110 -1.76 -9.43 10.73
N THR A 111 -1.24 -10.44 11.45
CA THR A 111 -2.04 -11.52 12.05
C THR A 111 -2.94 -10.99 13.17
N LEU A 112 -2.43 -10.08 13.98
CA LEU A 112 -3.21 -9.41 15.03
C LEU A 112 -4.37 -8.62 14.41
N ILE A 113 -4.10 -7.80 13.40
CA ILE A 113 -5.13 -7.03 12.70
C ILE A 113 -6.16 -7.94 12.03
N GLN A 114 -5.73 -9.06 11.43
CA GLN A 114 -6.63 -10.06 10.87
C GLN A 114 -7.59 -10.62 11.92
N THR A 115 -7.12 -10.81 13.16
CA THR A 115 -7.92 -11.29 14.29
C THR A 115 -8.88 -10.22 14.81
N CYS A 116 -8.45 -8.96 14.83
CA CYS A 116 -9.25 -7.82 15.26
C CYS A 116 -10.15 -7.24 14.15
N LEU A 117 -10.12 -7.80 12.93
CA LEU A 117 -10.83 -7.27 11.78
C LEU A 117 -12.34 -7.06 12.02
N PRO A 118 -13.07 -7.97 12.70
CA PRO A 118 -14.49 -7.75 13.00
C PRO A 118 -14.74 -6.50 13.86
N ASP A 119 -13.89 -6.25 14.87
CA ASP A 119 -14.02 -5.09 15.77
C ASP A 119 -13.73 -3.78 15.03
N ILE A 120 -12.69 -3.78 14.19
CA ILE A 120 -12.31 -2.63 13.36
C ILE A 120 -13.42 -2.31 12.34
N ASP A 121 -13.99 -3.34 11.71
CA ASP A 121 -15.08 -3.20 10.75
C ASP A 121 -16.37 -2.70 11.40
N ALA A 122 -16.71 -3.22 12.58
CA ALA A 122 -17.84 -2.76 13.36
C ALA A 122 -17.70 -1.26 13.70
N TYR A 123 -16.50 -0.83 14.12
CA TYR A 123 -16.22 0.59 14.35
C TYR A 123 -16.49 1.44 13.09
N PHE A 124 -15.92 1.08 11.94
CA PHE A 124 -16.14 1.86 10.71
C PHE A 124 -17.60 1.85 10.26
N ALA A 125 -18.35 0.79 10.51
CA ALA A 125 -19.79 0.75 10.25
C ALA A 125 -20.57 1.75 11.14
N THR A 126 -20.15 1.98 12.39
CA THR A 126 -20.78 2.97 13.27
C THR A 126 -20.51 4.42 12.85
N LEU A 127 -19.45 4.68 12.09
CA LEU A 127 -19.16 6.02 11.58
C LEU A 127 -20.11 6.44 10.44
N GLY A 128 -20.90 5.50 9.91
CA GLY A 128 -21.81 5.72 8.78
C GLY A 128 -21.07 6.08 7.48
N PRO A 129 -21.78 6.10 6.33
CA PRO A 129 -21.27 6.85 5.19
C PRO A 129 -21.17 8.32 5.62
N ALA A 130 -19.99 8.93 5.45
CA ALA A 130 -19.87 10.38 5.57
C ALA A 130 -20.79 11.01 4.50
N GLY A 131 -22.00 11.40 4.87
CA GLY A 131 -22.94 12.02 3.94
C GLY A 131 -24.38 12.01 4.41
N LYS A 132 -24.79 13.11 5.06
CA LYS A 132 -25.65 14.08 4.37
C LYS A 132 -25.05 15.47 4.53
#